data_AF-A0A9P1H4K7-F1
#
_entry.id   AF-A0A9P1H4K7-F1
#
_cell.length_a   1.000
_cell.length_b   1.000
_cell.length_c   1.000
_cell.angle_alpha   90.00
_cell.angle_beta   90.00
_cell.angle_gamma   90.00
#
_symmetry.space_group_name_H-M   'P 1'
#
loop_
_entity.id
_entity.type
_entity.pdbx_description
1 polymer ?
#
loop_
_entity_poly.entity_id
_entity_poly.type
_entity_poly.pdbx_seq_one_letter_code
_entity_poly.pdbx_strand_id
1 'polypeptide(L)'
;MLPTPDTSHIPTSLVYDPVEDSYLLLDTFSLDTERAFLQSHFFPSPSPSSAQTPVPAPAALVLELGSGSGVVSAFLAANAQHIFGGPVLCACTDLNPHACRATSQTVTKELARKRGEDPSAATGLFLGVSNADLEGPWHRGIVDVLVFNPPYVPTPDLPSKPDKLSGTGHGSTAAPPSFEEEEYFLGLAYAGATRGWR
;
A
#
# COMPACT_ATOMS: atom_id res chain seq x y z
N MET A 1 2.66 -5.21 -19.98
CA MET A 1 2.49 -4.34 -18.80
C MET A 1 1.26 -4.78 -18.05
N LEU A 2 1.34 -4.88 -16.73
CA LEU A 2 0.19 -5.17 -15.87
C LEU A 2 -0.69 -3.91 -15.79
N PRO A 3 -2.02 -4.06 -15.62
CA PRO A 3 -2.91 -2.90 -15.55
C PRO A 3 -2.75 -2.13 -14.23
N THR A 4 -2.80 -0.81 -14.32
CA THR A 4 -2.86 0.09 -13.16
C THR A 4 -4.25 0.04 -12.51
N PRO A 5 -4.36 -0.09 -11.18
CA PRO A 5 -5.64 -0.05 -10.47
C PRO A 5 -6.37 1.29 -10.64
N ASP A 6 -7.70 1.25 -10.62
CA ASP A 6 -8.55 2.43 -10.76
C ASP A 6 -8.74 3.19 -9.43
N THR A 7 -8.19 4.41 -9.38
CA THR A 7 -8.25 5.34 -8.25
C THR A 7 -9.24 6.50 -8.45
N SER A 8 -10.06 6.50 -9.51
CA SER A 8 -10.99 7.61 -9.85
C SER A 8 -12.03 7.97 -8.78
N HIS A 9 -12.22 7.11 -7.78
CA HIS A 9 -13.15 7.31 -6.67
C HIS A 9 -12.58 8.17 -5.54
N ILE A 10 -11.29 8.50 -5.60
CA ILE A 10 -10.55 9.15 -4.52
C ILE A 10 -10.60 10.67 -4.71
N PRO A 11 -11.01 11.45 -3.69
CA PRO A 11 -10.92 12.90 -3.73
C PRO A 11 -9.45 13.34 -3.60
N THR A 12 -8.95 14.02 -4.64
CA THR A 12 -7.55 14.49 -4.71
C THR A 12 -7.22 15.61 -3.71
N SER A 13 -8.22 16.22 -3.05
CA SER A 13 -7.99 17.23 -2.00
C SER A 13 -7.57 16.64 -0.66
N LEU A 14 -7.76 15.33 -0.44
CA LEU A 14 -7.57 14.69 0.86
C LEU A 14 -6.57 13.53 0.84
N VAL A 15 -6.25 12.99 -0.32
CA VAL A 15 -5.44 11.79 -0.47
C VAL A 15 -4.49 11.98 -1.64
N TYR A 16 -3.27 11.47 -1.50
CA TYR A 16 -2.27 11.48 -2.57
C TYR A 16 -2.80 10.76 -3.82
N ASP A 17 -2.87 11.48 -4.92
CA ASP A 17 -3.20 10.93 -6.22
C ASP A 17 -1.96 10.23 -6.80
N PRO A 18 -2.08 9.03 -7.41
CA PRO A 18 -0.94 8.40 -8.07
C PRO A 18 -0.36 9.30 -9.16
N VAL A 19 0.93 9.60 -9.05
CA VAL A 19 1.70 10.34 -10.07
C VAL A 19 2.96 9.56 -10.45
N GLU A 20 3.95 10.22 -11.06
CA GLU A 20 5.09 9.57 -11.71
C GLU A 20 5.90 8.66 -10.78
N ASP A 21 6.04 9.04 -9.51
CA ASP A 21 6.72 8.26 -8.48
C ASP A 21 6.01 6.92 -8.20
N SER A 22 4.68 6.96 -8.14
CA SER A 22 3.81 5.82 -7.92
C SER A 22 3.92 4.86 -9.09
N TYR A 23 3.87 5.38 -10.32
CA TYR A 23 4.00 4.56 -11.52
C TYR A 23 5.39 3.97 -11.70
N LEU A 24 6.45 4.72 -11.36
CA LEU A 24 7.81 4.19 -11.35
C LEU A 24 7.95 2.99 -10.40
N LEU A 25 7.29 3.05 -9.24
CA LEU A 25 7.26 1.94 -8.30
C LEU A 25 6.50 0.72 -8.85
N LEU A 26 5.35 0.92 -9.51
CA LEU A 26 4.62 -0.19 -10.18
C LEU A 26 5.45 -0.83 -11.30
N ASP A 27 6.14 -0.01 -12.09
CA ASP A 27 7.03 -0.47 -13.16
C ASP A 27 8.17 -1.31 -12.59
N THR A 28 8.75 -0.89 -11.46
CA THR A 28 9.81 -1.63 -10.76
C THR A 28 9.35 -3.05 -10.41
N PHE A 29 8.15 -3.21 -9.83
CA PHE A 29 7.58 -4.54 -9.53
C PHE A 29 7.18 -5.33 -10.77
N SER A 30 7.06 -4.68 -11.92
CA SER A 30 6.78 -5.34 -13.20
C SER A 30 8.04 -5.81 -13.93
N LEU A 31 9.22 -5.34 -13.54
CA LEU A 31 10.49 -5.72 -14.16
C LEU A 31 10.75 -7.23 -14.00
N ASP A 32 11.19 -7.87 -15.09
CA ASP A 32 11.51 -9.29 -15.07
C ASP A 32 12.61 -9.64 -14.05
N THR A 33 13.58 -8.75 -13.84
CA THR A 33 14.66 -8.96 -12.86
C THR A 33 14.15 -8.95 -11.43
N GLU A 34 13.31 -7.98 -11.07
CA GLU A 34 12.73 -7.87 -9.72
C GLU A 34 11.77 -9.02 -9.45
N ARG A 35 10.93 -9.37 -10.43
CA ARG A 35 10.03 -10.52 -10.34
C ARG A 35 10.80 -11.83 -10.16
N ALA A 36 11.85 -12.05 -10.94
CA ALA A 36 12.68 -13.24 -10.80
C ALA A 36 13.32 -13.33 -9.40
N PHE A 37 13.80 -12.19 -8.88
CA PHE A 37 14.31 -12.12 -7.50
C PHE A 37 13.23 -12.51 -6.49
N LEU A 38 12.09 -11.83 -6.48
CA LEU A 38 10.99 -12.07 -5.53
C LEU A 38 10.49 -13.53 -5.59
N GLN A 39 10.31 -14.07 -6.79
CA GLN A 39 9.89 -15.46 -7.00
C GLN A 39 10.91 -16.45 -6.44
N SER A 40 12.19 -16.28 -6.75
CA SER A 40 13.24 -17.18 -6.27
C SER A 40 13.47 -17.07 -4.76
N HIS A 41 13.26 -15.89 -4.19
CA HIS A 41 13.51 -15.61 -2.78
C HIS A 41 12.40 -16.17 -1.88
N PHE A 42 11.13 -15.96 -2.24
CA PHE A 42 9.99 -16.36 -1.41
C PHE A 42 9.40 -17.72 -1.79
N PHE A 43 9.48 -18.10 -3.07
CA PHE A 43 8.84 -19.32 -3.60
C PHE A 43 9.79 -20.11 -4.51
N PRO A 44 10.98 -20.52 -4.01
CA PRO A 44 11.92 -21.30 -4.81
C PRO A 44 11.28 -22.61 -5.26
N SER A 45 11.53 -23.00 -6.53
CA SER A 45 11.06 -24.28 -7.02
C SER A 45 11.67 -25.43 -6.20
N PRO A 46 10.86 -26.43 -5.81
CA PRO A 46 11.35 -27.56 -5.03
C PRO A 46 12.44 -28.29 -5.81
N SER A 47 13.55 -28.61 -5.13
CA SER A 47 14.61 -29.40 -5.75
C SER A 47 14.08 -30.80 -6.09
N PRO A 48 14.36 -31.33 -7.29
CA PRO A 48 13.88 -32.65 -7.72
C PRO A 48 14.43 -33.82 -6.88
N SER A 49 15.37 -33.56 -5.96
CA SER A 49 16.03 -34.54 -5.10
C SER A 49 15.38 -34.76 -3.72
N SER A 50 14.39 -33.94 -3.31
CA SER A 50 13.72 -34.13 -2.02
C SER A 50 12.40 -34.88 -2.20
N ALA A 51 12.38 -36.17 -1.87
CA ALA A 51 11.17 -37.01 -1.77
C ALA A 51 10.30 -36.65 -0.55
N GLN A 52 10.19 -35.37 -0.21
CA GLN A 52 9.33 -34.89 0.86
C GLN A 52 7.99 -34.43 0.26
N THR A 53 6.90 -34.79 0.92
CA THR A 53 5.56 -34.27 0.66
C THR A 53 5.63 -32.74 0.54
N PRO A 54 5.06 -32.12 -0.52
CA PRO A 54 5.13 -30.68 -0.68
C PRO A 54 4.42 -30.00 0.49
N VAL A 55 5.20 -29.39 1.38
CA VAL A 55 4.66 -28.44 2.35
C VAL A 55 4.35 -27.16 1.57
N PRO A 56 3.12 -26.62 1.66
CA PRO A 56 2.82 -25.34 1.00
C PRO A 56 3.81 -24.29 1.51
N ALA A 57 4.44 -23.55 0.60
CA ALA A 57 5.26 -22.41 0.98
C ALA A 57 4.39 -21.41 1.76
N PRO A 58 4.89 -20.87 2.90
CA PRO A 58 4.15 -19.86 3.65
C PRO A 58 3.93 -18.61 2.79
N ALA A 59 2.81 -17.92 2.99
CA ALA A 59 2.54 -16.67 2.30
C ALA A 59 3.50 -15.57 2.76
N ALA A 60 4.00 -14.76 1.82
CA ALA A 60 4.85 -13.62 2.14
C ALA A 60 4.00 -12.43 2.61
N LEU A 61 4.40 -11.77 3.70
CA LEU A 61 3.76 -10.57 4.22
C LEU A 61 4.39 -9.32 3.59
N VAL A 62 3.59 -8.61 2.78
CA VAL A 62 3.88 -7.30 2.23
C VAL A 62 3.24 -6.23 3.11
N LEU A 63 4.04 -5.28 3.58
CA LEU A 63 3.58 -4.09 4.30
C LEU A 63 3.91 -2.83 3.50
N GLU A 64 2.90 -2.06 3.11
CA GLU A 64 3.07 -0.72 2.56
C GLU A 64 2.92 0.34 3.65
N LEU A 65 3.93 1.19 3.82
CA LEU A 65 3.87 2.36 4.69
C LEU A 65 3.43 3.58 3.86
N GLY A 66 2.52 4.40 4.39
CA GLY A 66 2.00 5.59 3.71
C GLY A 66 1.26 5.23 2.42
N SER A 67 0.26 4.34 2.51
CA SER A 67 -0.37 3.75 1.33
C SER A 67 -1.13 4.73 0.43
N GLY A 68 -1.49 5.92 0.93
CA GLY A 68 -2.14 6.96 0.14
C GLY A 68 -3.43 6.47 -0.53
N SER A 69 -3.45 6.50 -1.86
CA SER A 69 -4.56 5.96 -2.66
C SER A 69 -4.73 4.44 -2.60
N GLY A 70 -3.69 3.72 -2.16
CA GLY A 70 -3.61 2.26 -2.17
C GLY A 70 -3.32 1.66 -3.54
N VAL A 71 -2.90 2.47 -4.53
CA VAL A 71 -2.62 2.00 -5.89
C VAL A 71 -1.53 0.91 -5.91
N VAL A 72 -0.50 1.05 -5.08
CA VAL A 72 0.63 0.10 -5.03
C VAL A 72 0.18 -1.21 -4.39
N SER A 73 -0.41 -1.17 -3.19
CA SER A 73 -0.96 -2.38 -2.56
C SER A 73 -2.02 -3.08 -3.40
N ALA A 74 -2.89 -2.34 -4.09
CA ALA A 74 -3.89 -2.92 -4.99
C ALA A 74 -3.23 -3.63 -6.17
N PHE A 75 -2.21 -3.01 -6.77
CA PHE A 75 -1.43 -3.58 -7.85
C PHE A 75 -0.69 -4.86 -7.43
N LEU A 76 0.00 -4.82 -6.29
CA LEU A 76 0.73 -5.96 -5.74
C LEU A 76 -0.21 -7.12 -5.40
N ALA A 77 -1.34 -6.85 -4.73
CA ALA A 77 -2.30 -7.88 -4.36
C ALA A 77 -2.98 -8.52 -5.59
N ALA A 78 -3.40 -7.71 -6.56
CA ALA A 78 -4.08 -8.22 -7.76
C ALA A 78 -3.17 -9.02 -8.69
N ASN A 79 -1.86 -8.79 -8.62
CA ASN A 79 -0.86 -9.45 -9.46
C ASN A 79 0.11 -10.31 -8.65
N ALA A 80 -0.28 -10.74 -7.43
CA ALA A 80 0.58 -11.47 -6.50
C ALA A 80 1.26 -12.69 -7.14
N GLN A 81 0.50 -13.52 -7.86
CA GLN A 81 1.05 -14.68 -8.55
C GLN A 81 2.07 -14.31 -9.64
N HIS A 82 1.88 -13.19 -10.34
CA HIS A 82 2.78 -12.78 -11.42
C HIS A 82 4.07 -12.13 -10.88
N ILE A 83 3.94 -11.37 -9.79
CA ILE A 83 5.04 -10.59 -9.18
C ILE A 83 5.87 -11.47 -8.25
N PHE A 84 5.21 -12.14 -7.32
CA PHE A 84 5.86 -12.94 -6.28
C PHE A 84 5.90 -14.43 -6.61
N GLY A 85 5.05 -14.95 -7.50
CA GLY A 85 5.04 -16.38 -7.85
C GLY A 85 4.30 -17.28 -6.86
N GLY A 86 3.69 -16.71 -5.82
CA GLY A 86 3.01 -17.46 -4.78
C GLY A 86 2.05 -16.61 -3.94
N PRO A 87 1.49 -17.19 -2.85
CA PRO A 87 0.53 -16.51 -1.99
C PRO A 87 1.15 -15.33 -1.24
N VAL A 88 0.44 -14.21 -1.20
CA VAL A 88 0.88 -12.98 -0.53
C VAL A 88 -0.21 -12.47 0.39
N LEU A 89 0.18 -11.98 1.57
CA LEU A 89 -0.64 -11.19 2.47
C LEU A 89 -0.24 -9.72 2.31
N CYS A 90 -1.18 -8.85 1.93
CA CYS A 90 -0.93 -7.41 1.82
C CYS A 90 -1.57 -6.67 2.99
N ALA A 91 -0.79 -5.85 3.67
CA ALA A 91 -1.27 -4.92 4.68
C ALA A 91 -0.68 -3.53 4.45
N CYS A 92 -1.32 -2.51 5.02
CA CYS A 92 -0.89 -1.14 4.87
C CYS A 92 -0.91 -0.38 6.20
N THR A 93 -0.15 0.70 6.28
CA THR A 93 -0.34 1.76 7.27
C THR A 93 -0.42 3.12 6.58
N ASP A 94 -1.19 4.03 7.16
CA ASP A 94 -1.19 5.43 6.74
C ASP A 94 -1.59 6.35 7.90
N LEU A 95 -0.93 7.50 8.02
CA LEU A 95 -1.24 8.49 9.05
C LEU A 95 -2.58 9.20 8.78
N ASN A 96 -2.98 9.27 7.52
CA ASN A 96 -4.21 9.89 7.07
C ASN A 96 -5.38 8.88 7.05
N PRO A 97 -6.45 9.07 7.86
CA PRO A 97 -7.60 8.16 7.87
C PRO A 97 -8.41 8.19 6.56
N HIS A 98 -8.31 9.27 5.76
CA HIS A 98 -8.90 9.32 4.42
C HIS A 98 -8.14 8.39 3.46
N ALA A 99 -6.81 8.38 3.53
CA ALA A 99 -5.96 7.45 2.77
C ALA A 99 -6.22 5.99 3.17
N CYS A 100 -6.42 5.70 4.46
CA CYS A 100 -6.82 4.37 4.91
C CYS A 100 -8.15 3.90 4.25
N ARG A 101 -9.16 4.78 4.21
CA ARG A 101 -10.44 4.45 3.55
C ARG A 101 -10.27 4.27 2.04
N ALA A 102 -9.55 5.17 1.39
CA ALA A 102 -9.26 5.11 -0.03
C ALA A 102 -8.53 3.80 -0.39
N THR A 103 -7.45 3.49 0.32
CA THR A 103 -6.68 2.25 0.17
C THR A 103 -7.57 1.00 0.28
N SER A 104 -8.42 0.94 1.30
CA SER A 104 -9.33 -0.20 1.48
C SER A 104 -10.29 -0.37 0.30
N GLN A 105 -10.81 0.74 -0.23
CA GLN A 105 -11.71 0.74 -1.38
C GLN A 105 -10.98 0.34 -2.66
N THR A 106 -9.83 0.93 -2.94
CA THR A 106 -9.00 0.62 -4.12
C THR A 106 -8.63 -0.86 -4.17
N VAL A 107 -8.06 -1.40 -3.08
CA VAL A 107 -7.62 -2.81 -3.04
C VAL A 107 -8.81 -3.75 -3.18
N THR A 108 -9.91 -3.49 -2.46
CA THR A 108 -11.11 -4.35 -2.54
C THR A 108 -11.72 -4.35 -3.94
N LYS A 109 -11.85 -3.17 -4.55
CA LYS A 109 -12.39 -3.01 -5.91
C LYS A 109 -11.52 -3.72 -6.94
N GLU A 110 -10.21 -3.54 -6.86
CA GLU A 110 -9.27 -4.15 -7.80
C GLU A 110 -9.23 -5.67 -7.69
N LEU A 111 -9.20 -6.20 -6.45
CA LEU A 111 -9.29 -7.63 -6.22
C LEU A 111 -10.62 -8.23 -6.70
N ALA A 112 -11.74 -7.52 -6.51
CA ALA A 112 -13.04 -7.93 -7.02
C ALA A 112 -13.08 -7.92 -8.55
N ARG A 113 -12.54 -6.88 -9.19
CA ARG A 113 -12.41 -6.77 -10.65
C ARG A 113 -11.61 -7.96 -11.20
N LYS A 114 -10.44 -8.23 -10.64
CA LYS A 114 -9.56 -9.33 -11.07
C LYS A 114 -10.25 -10.70 -10.97
N ARG A 115 -10.96 -10.96 -9.87
CA ARG A 115 -11.74 -12.20 -9.69
C ARG A 115 -12.97 -12.28 -10.59
N GLY A 116 -13.56 -11.14 -10.95
CA GLY A 116 -14.67 -11.07 -11.91
C GLY A 116 -14.23 -11.37 -13.35
N GLU A 117 -13.00 -11.00 -13.70
CA GLU A 117 -12.39 -11.31 -15.01
C GLU A 117 -11.92 -12.76 -15.09
N ASP A 118 -11.32 -13.27 -14.02
CA ASP A 118 -10.87 -14.65 -13.91
C ASP A 118 -11.10 -15.17 -12.48
N PRO A 119 -12.15 -16.00 -12.26
CA PRO A 119 -12.42 -16.60 -10.96
C PRO A 119 -11.32 -17.54 -10.45
N SER A 120 -10.43 -18.00 -11.33
CA SER A 120 -9.27 -18.84 -11.00
C SER A 120 -8.00 -18.03 -10.71
N ALA A 121 -8.05 -16.69 -10.84
CA ALA A 121 -6.92 -15.83 -10.61
C ALA A 121 -6.40 -15.94 -9.17
N ALA A 122 -5.15 -16.37 -9.04
CA ALA A 122 -4.42 -16.36 -7.78
C ALA A 122 -4.01 -14.92 -7.41
N THR A 123 -4.84 -14.28 -6.58
CA THR A 123 -4.61 -12.94 -6.02
C THR A 123 -4.10 -13.05 -4.58
N GLY A 124 -3.46 -11.99 -4.09
CA GLY A 124 -3.09 -11.85 -2.69
C GLY A 124 -4.31 -11.65 -1.78
N LEU A 125 -4.11 -11.85 -0.49
CA LEU A 125 -5.09 -11.58 0.55
C LEU A 125 -4.82 -10.21 1.18
N PHE A 126 -5.78 -9.31 1.09
CA PHE A 126 -5.69 -8.01 1.77
C PHE A 126 -6.13 -8.13 3.23
N LEU A 127 -5.21 -7.84 4.15
CA LEU A 127 -5.43 -7.88 5.60
C LEU A 127 -6.08 -6.59 6.12
N GLY A 128 -5.96 -5.49 5.37
CA GLY A 128 -6.48 -4.18 5.74
C GLY A 128 -5.38 -3.13 5.89
N VAL A 129 -5.78 -1.97 6.38
CA VAL A 129 -4.92 -0.80 6.58
C VAL A 129 -5.12 -0.25 7.98
N SER A 130 -4.03 0.04 8.67
CA SER A 130 -4.05 0.64 10.00
C SER A 130 -3.80 2.15 9.91
N ASN A 131 -4.66 2.94 10.54
CA ASN A 131 -4.37 4.36 10.72
C ASN A 131 -3.32 4.53 11.81
N ALA A 132 -2.06 4.67 11.42
CA ALA A 132 -0.93 4.64 12.33
C ALA A 132 0.29 5.36 11.73
N ASP A 133 1.23 5.71 12.62
CA ASP A 133 2.55 6.21 12.23
C ASP A 133 3.47 5.04 11.86
N LEU A 134 4.00 5.08 10.63
CA LEU A 134 4.93 4.12 10.05
C LEU A 134 4.55 2.65 10.38
N GLU A 135 5.51 1.84 10.85
CA GLU A 135 5.32 0.44 11.22
C GLU A 135 4.80 0.24 12.64
N GLY A 136 4.39 1.29 13.35
CA GLY A 136 4.01 1.26 14.78
C GLY A 136 3.13 0.09 15.25
N PRO A 137 2.09 -0.36 14.51
CA PRO A 137 1.25 -1.48 14.92
C PRO A 137 1.84 -2.86 14.61
N TRP A 138 2.99 -2.93 13.92
CA TRP A 138 3.62 -4.16 13.45
C TRP A 138 4.82 -4.54 14.31
N HIS A 139 4.94 -5.84 14.60
CA HIS A 139 6.09 -6.36 15.33
C HIS A 139 7.33 -6.44 14.43
N ARG A 140 8.52 -6.20 14.98
CA ARG A 140 9.76 -6.35 14.21
C ARG A 140 9.98 -7.81 13.78
N GLY A 141 10.48 -8.00 12.56
CA GLY A 141 10.90 -9.30 12.04
C GLY A 141 9.79 -10.18 11.46
N ILE A 142 8.58 -9.65 11.26
CA ILE A 142 7.45 -10.40 10.67
C ILE A 142 7.15 -10.01 9.22
N VAL A 143 7.62 -8.84 8.78
CA VAL A 143 7.39 -8.31 7.43
C VAL A 143 8.45 -8.86 6.49
N ASP A 144 8.01 -9.51 5.43
CA ASP A 144 8.88 -10.08 4.40
C ASP A 144 9.27 -9.04 3.35
N VAL A 145 8.32 -8.17 2.99
CA VAL A 145 8.52 -7.08 2.01
C VAL A 145 7.95 -5.80 2.57
N LEU A 146 8.82 -4.80 2.78
CA LEU A 146 8.42 -3.45 3.15
C LEU A 146 8.44 -2.56 1.92
N VAL A 147 7.32 -1.89 1.66
CA VAL A 147 7.17 -0.92 0.56
C VAL A 147 6.94 0.45 1.17
N PHE A 148 7.68 1.46 0.72
CA PHE A 148 7.48 2.82 1.19
C PHE A 148 7.81 3.81 0.08
N ASN A 149 6.81 4.55 -0.37
CA ASN A 149 6.99 5.76 -1.17
C ASN A 149 6.81 6.98 -0.24
N PRO A 150 7.87 7.44 0.44
CA PRO A 150 7.74 8.43 1.50
C PRO A 150 7.41 9.82 0.93
N PRO A 151 6.85 10.75 1.72
CA PRO A 151 6.85 12.15 1.34
C PRO A 151 8.29 12.66 1.31
N TYR A 152 8.80 12.90 0.10
CA TYR A 152 10.21 13.19 -0.15
C TYR A 152 10.48 14.65 -0.52
N VAL A 153 9.43 15.49 -0.66
CA VAL A 153 9.59 16.88 -1.08
C VAL A 153 10.18 17.70 0.07
N PRO A 154 11.33 18.37 -0.12
CA PRO A 154 11.90 19.21 0.93
C PRO A 154 10.95 20.35 1.29
N THR A 155 10.51 20.39 2.55
CA THR A 155 9.69 21.46 3.11
C THR A 155 10.38 22.11 4.31
N PRO A 156 10.11 23.39 4.62
CA PRO A 156 10.68 24.05 5.80
C PRO A 156 10.34 23.31 7.09
N ASP A 157 9.07 22.93 7.22
CA ASP A 157 8.50 22.27 8.40
C ASP A 157 7.53 21.16 7.97
N LEU A 158 7.20 20.28 8.92
CA LEU A 158 6.12 19.31 8.78
C LEU A 158 4.75 19.97 9.06
N PRO A 159 3.67 19.47 8.44
CA PRO A 159 2.32 19.96 8.71
C PRO A 159 1.98 19.83 10.20
N SER A 160 1.53 20.92 10.82
CA SER A 160 1.06 20.90 12.20
C SER A 160 -0.41 20.50 12.23
N LYS A 161 -0.76 19.55 13.12
CA LYS A 161 -2.15 19.10 13.28
C LYS A 161 -3.05 20.27 13.74
N PRO A 162 -4.12 20.60 13.00
CA PRO A 162 -5.03 21.68 13.41
C PRO A 162 -5.73 21.37 14.74
N ASP A 163 -5.98 22.40 15.57
CA ASP A 163 -6.62 22.26 16.89
C ASP A 163 -7.99 21.57 16.82
N LYS A 164 -8.74 21.77 15.72
CA LYS A 164 -10.06 21.16 15.51
C LYS A 164 -9.99 19.63 15.39
N LEU A 165 -8.87 19.06 14.93
CA LEU A 165 -8.65 17.60 14.93
C LEU A 165 -8.09 17.05 16.26
N SER A 166 -7.74 17.93 17.21
CA SER A 166 -7.17 17.53 18.50
C SER A 166 -8.24 17.14 19.53
N GLY A 167 -9.50 17.54 19.31
CA GLY A 167 -10.64 17.17 20.15
C GLY A 167 -11.09 15.73 19.92
N THR A 168 -11.27 14.95 21.01
CA THR A 168 -11.79 13.56 21.02
C THR A 168 -13.28 13.44 20.64
N GLY A 169 -13.82 14.41 19.90
CA GLY A 169 -15.21 14.42 19.48
C GLY A 169 -15.40 13.47 18.31
N HIS A 170 -16.24 12.45 18.48
CA HIS A 170 -16.86 11.70 17.39
C HIS A 170 -17.78 12.66 16.58
N GLY A 171 -17.16 13.56 15.82
CA GLY A 171 -17.83 14.50 14.95
C GLY A 171 -18.51 13.75 13.81
N SER A 172 -19.82 13.95 13.70
CA SER A 172 -20.68 13.45 12.62
C SER A 172 -19.99 13.50 11.25
N THR A 173 -19.97 12.37 10.55
CA THR A 173 -19.38 12.16 9.21
C THR A 173 -20.11 12.90 8.08
N ALA A 174 -20.85 13.96 8.38
CA ALA A 174 -21.78 14.62 7.45
C ALA A 174 -21.30 16.00 6.95
N ALA A 175 -20.33 16.63 7.61
CA ALA A 175 -19.78 17.90 7.14
C ALA A 175 -18.61 17.65 6.17
N PRO A 176 -18.49 18.41 5.07
CA PRO A 176 -17.31 18.37 4.21
C PRO A 176 -16.06 18.78 5.03
N PRO A 177 -14.88 18.25 4.70
CA PRO A 177 -13.64 18.62 5.37
C PRO A 177 -13.41 20.13 5.23
N SER A 178 -12.89 20.75 6.29
CA SER A 178 -12.51 22.15 6.22
C SER A 178 -11.19 22.31 5.48
N PHE A 179 -10.94 23.50 4.92
CA PHE A 179 -9.71 23.81 4.20
C PHE A 179 -8.43 23.51 5.01
N GLU A 180 -8.45 23.79 6.33
CA GLU A 180 -7.33 23.48 7.24
C GLU A 180 -7.08 21.96 7.36
N GLU A 181 -8.13 21.14 7.25
CA GLU A 181 -8.01 19.68 7.27
C GLU A 181 -7.45 19.16 5.95
N GLU A 182 -7.93 19.69 4.82
CA GLU A 182 -7.43 19.37 3.48
C GLU A 182 -5.94 19.71 3.37
N GLU A 183 -5.55 20.92 3.77
CA GLU A 183 -4.15 21.37 3.75
C GLU A 183 -3.25 20.49 4.64
N TYR A 184 -3.72 20.14 5.84
CA TYR A 184 -2.97 19.26 6.75
C TYR A 184 -2.76 17.86 6.16
N PHE A 185 -3.82 17.20 5.70
CA PHE A 185 -3.73 15.84 5.19
C PHE A 185 -3.00 15.74 3.87
N LEU A 186 -3.17 16.72 2.98
CA LEU A 186 -2.38 16.81 1.77
C LEU A 186 -0.91 17.05 2.11
N GLY A 187 -0.64 17.95 3.06
CA GLY A 187 0.69 18.19 3.61
C GLY A 187 1.42 16.92 4.03
N LEU A 188 0.74 16.03 4.75
CA LEU A 188 1.33 14.76 5.22
C LEU A 188 1.74 13.84 4.06
N ALA A 189 1.12 13.98 2.89
CA ALA A 189 1.40 13.14 1.74
C ALA A 189 2.65 13.56 0.94
N TYR A 190 3.10 14.81 1.03
CA TYR A 190 4.25 15.30 0.25
C TYR A 190 5.40 15.87 1.09
N ALA A 191 5.14 16.40 2.28
CA ALA A 191 6.13 17.13 3.07
C ALA A 191 7.18 16.21 3.72
N GLY A 192 8.41 16.26 3.21
CA GLY A 192 9.55 15.46 3.65
C GLY A 192 10.51 16.15 4.63
N ALA A 193 10.22 17.38 5.05
CA ALA A 193 11.07 18.22 5.91
C ALA A 193 12.47 18.54 5.34
N THR A 194 13.20 19.47 5.98
CA THR A 194 14.47 20.03 5.48
C THR A 194 15.63 19.04 5.36
N ARG A 195 15.55 17.87 6.01
CA ARG A 195 16.61 16.85 6.01
C ARG A 195 16.21 15.52 5.36
N GLY A 196 15.00 15.42 4.82
CA GLY A 196 14.36 14.12 4.61
C GLY A 196 14.08 13.42 5.95
N TRP A 197 13.49 12.23 5.89
CA TRP A 197 13.16 11.37 7.04
C TRP A 197 14.43 10.85 7.77
N ARG A 198 15.13 11.71 8.52
CA ARG A 198 16.31 11.37 9.34
C ARG A 198 16.00 11.32 10.82
#